data_AF-A0A931HHH6-F1
#
_entry.id   AF-A0A931HHH6-F1
#
_cell.length_a   1.000
_cell.length_b   1.000
_cell.length_c   1.000
_cell.angle_alpha   90.00
_cell.angle_beta   90.00
_cell.angle_gamma   90.00
#
_symmetry.space_group_name_H-M   'P 1'
#
loop_
_entity.id
_entity.type
_entity.pdbx_description
1 polymer ?
#
loop_
_entity_poly.entity_id
_entity_poly.type
_entity_poly.pdbx_seq_one_letter_code
_entity_poly.pdbx_strand_id
1 'polypeptide(L)'
;DDPSPPAPRPELVDVTNFNPSWGFGAGEAICTAADLAIWAKALVDGDLLEPEMQAQRLDFVTTGPLPYGLGIGDLNGLVGHNGHISGFQTQTAVRQADGTVIVVLTNITQAPDLQLPASMISALISGAIPASPN
;
A
#
# COMPACT_ATOMS: atom_id res chain seq x y z
N ASP A 1 -24.44 -32.41 0.76
CA ASP A 1 -23.16 -32.48 0.03
C ASP A 1 -22.16 -31.56 0.71
N ASP A 2 -21.20 -32.13 1.43
CA ASP A 2 -20.08 -31.41 2.03
C ASP A 2 -19.01 -31.26 0.93
N PRO A 3 -18.63 -30.04 0.51
CA PRO A 3 -17.63 -29.88 -0.53
C PRO A 3 -16.32 -30.51 -0.06
N SER A 4 -15.66 -31.27 -0.95
CA SER A 4 -14.32 -31.79 -0.70
C SER A 4 -13.41 -30.67 -0.18
N PRO A 5 -12.56 -30.95 0.84
CA PRO A 5 -11.67 -29.93 1.37
C PRO A 5 -10.80 -29.37 0.24
N PRO A 6 -10.50 -28.06 0.27
CA PRO A 6 -9.69 -27.44 -0.76
C PRO A 6 -8.34 -28.16 -0.87
N ALA A 7 -7.80 -28.20 -2.09
CA ALA A 7 -6.50 -28.80 -2.35
C ALA A 7 -5.43 -28.22 -1.41
N PRO A 8 -4.43 -29.03 -0.97
CA PRO A 8 -3.31 -28.53 -0.20
C PRO A 8 -2.64 -27.37 -0.91
N ARG A 9 -2.22 -26.39 -0.13
CA ARG A 9 -1.55 -25.20 -0.64
C ARG A 9 -0.16 -25.59 -1.12
N PRO A 10 0.37 -24.92 -2.17
CA PRO A 10 1.78 -25.04 -2.51
C PRO A 10 2.66 -24.72 -1.30
N GLU A 11 3.82 -25.36 -1.20
CA GLU A 11 4.82 -25.00 -0.22
C GLU A 11 5.28 -23.54 -0.43
N LEU A 12 5.66 -22.87 0.66
CA LEU A 12 6.22 -21.53 0.57
C LEU A 12 7.57 -21.58 -0.14
N VAL A 13 7.78 -20.62 -1.05
CA VAL A 13 9.05 -20.46 -1.76
C VAL A 13 9.81 -19.31 -1.12
N ASP A 14 11.04 -19.58 -0.65
CA ASP A 14 11.95 -18.54 -0.18
C ASP A 14 12.49 -17.73 -1.37
N VAL A 15 12.24 -16.42 -1.32
CA VAL A 15 12.66 -15.46 -2.35
C VAL A 15 13.52 -14.34 -1.78
N THR A 16 14.16 -14.57 -0.63
CA THR A 16 15.02 -13.59 0.06
C THR A 16 16.09 -12.98 -0.88
N ASN A 17 16.62 -13.78 -1.81
CA ASN A 17 17.67 -13.36 -2.76
C ASN A 17 17.15 -13.09 -4.17
N PHE A 18 15.83 -12.87 -4.33
CA PHE A 18 15.25 -12.49 -5.62
C PHE A 18 15.81 -11.16 -6.10
N ASN A 19 16.14 -11.04 -7.38
CA ASN A 19 16.62 -9.81 -7.98
C ASN A 19 15.44 -8.96 -8.49
N PRO A 20 15.15 -7.78 -7.87
CA PRO A 20 14.03 -6.94 -8.27
C PRO A 20 14.36 -5.95 -9.40
N SER A 21 15.54 -6.03 -10.05
CA SER A 21 16.02 -5.03 -11.01
C SER A 21 15.11 -4.81 -12.24
N TRP A 22 14.20 -5.75 -12.51
CA TRP A 22 13.19 -5.57 -13.56
C TRP A 22 12.11 -4.55 -13.17
N GLY A 23 11.94 -4.30 -11.87
CA GLY A 23 10.96 -3.37 -11.32
C GLY A 23 11.35 -1.91 -11.56
N PHE A 24 12.64 -1.58 -11.52
CA PHE A 24 13.14 -0.20 -11.66
C PHE A 24 12.28 0.79 -10.81
N GLY A 25 11.94 1.95 -11.36
CA GLY A 25 11.07 2.93 -10.69
C GLY A 25 9.64 2.47 -10.38
N ALA A 26 9.19 1.29 -10.85
CA ALA A 26 7.85 0.78 -10.56
C ALA A 26 7.74 0.04 -9.23
N GLY A 27 8.85 -0.45 -8.65
CA GLY A 27 8.76 -1.25 -7.42
C GLY A 27 10.04 -1.87 -6.89
N GLU A 28 11.23 -1.41 -7.30
CA GLU A 28 12.49 -1.99 -6.80
C GLU A 28 12.98 -1.37 -5.47
N ALA A 29 12.32 -0.32 -4.97
CA ALA A 29 12.75 0.39 -3.78
C ALA A 29 12.70 -0.51 -2.52
N ILE A 30 13.80 -0.51 -1.76
CA ILE A 30 13.93 -1.23 -0.49
C ILE A 30 14.11 -0.20 0.62
N CYS A 31 13.27 -0.26 1.65
CA CYS A 31 13.23 0.71 2.72
C CYS A 31 12.66 0.10 4.01
N THR A 32 12.86 0.79 5.13
CA THR A 32 12.23 0.41 6.40
C THR A 32 10.83 1.01 6.53
N ALA A 33 10.03 0.51 7.49
CA ALA A 33 8.74 1.11 7.80
C ALA A 33 8.87 2.57 8.28
N ALA A 34 9.96 2.90 8.98
CA ALA A 34 10.24 4.27 9.44
C ALA A 34 10.53 5.20 8.26
N ASP A 35 11.32 4.75 7.28
CA ASP A 35 11.60 5.53 6.07
C ASP A 35 10.33 5.78 5.26
N LEU A 36 9.47 4.76 5.11
CA LEU A 36 8.18 4.89 4.43
C LEU A 36 7.24 5.86 5.13
N ALA A 37 7.24 5.89 6.48
CA ALA A 37 6.42 6.84 7.21
C ALA A 37 6.84 8.29 6.93
N ILE A 38 8.15 8.55 6.87
CA ILE A 38 8.71 9.87 6.51
C ILE A 38 8.36 10.21 5.06
N TRP A 39 8.68 9.29 4.14
CA TRP A 39 8.49 9.52 2.70
C TRP A 39 7.02 9.72 2.34
N ALA A 40 6.12 8.87 2.84
CA ALA A 40 4.71 8.96 2.50
C ALA A 40 4.06 10.24 3.01
N LYS A 41 4.45 10.69 4.21
CA LYS A 41 4.00 11.98 4.73
C LYS A 41 4.44 13.12 3.80
N ALA A 42 5.73 13.20 3.48
CA ALA A 42 6.24 14.23 2.57
C ALA A 42 5.62 14.17 1.17
N LEU A 43 5.34 12.96 0.67
CA LEU A 43 4.69 12.74 -0.63
C LEU A 43 3.25 13.27 -0.66
N VAL A 44 2.47 12.92 0.37
CA VAL A 44 1.05 13.29 0.46
C VAL A 44 0.89 14.76 0.80
N ASP A 45 1.74 15.31 1.68
CA ASP A 45 1.73 16.74 2.04
C ASP A 45 2.29 17.63 0.92
N GLY A 46 3.04 17.06 -0.01
CA GLY A 46 3.57 17.80 -1.16
C GLY A 46 4.84 18.59 -0.84
N ASP A 47 5.56 18.26 0.23
CA ASP A 47 6.74 18.98 0.74
C ASP A 47 7.88 19.17 -0.29
N LEU A 48 7.85 18.40 -1.37
CA LEU A 48 8.87 18.36 -2.42
C LEU A 48 8.39 18.95 -3.76
N LEU A 49 7.17 19.47 -3.82
CA LEU A 49 6.56 19.98 -5.04
C LEU A 49 6.02 21.39 -4.84
N GLU A 50 6.01 22.18 -5.92
CA GLU A 50 5.19 23.38 -5.97
C GLU A 50 3.71 23.02 -5.81
N PRO A 51 2.88 23.89 -5.19
CA PRO A 51 1.48 23.60 -4.93
C PRO A 51 0.68 23.15 -6.17
N GLU A 52 0.95 23.73 -7.34
CA GLU A 52 0.29 23.38 -8.59
C GLU A 52 0.63 21.96 -9.04
N MET A 53 1.87 21.51 -8.82
CA MET A 53 2.29 20.15 -9.18
C MET A 53 1.75 19.12 -8.19
N GLN A 54 1.65 19.47 -6.90
CA GLN A 54 0.99 18.60 -5.93
C GLN A 54 -0.51 18.47 -6.23
N ALA A 55 -1.17 19.56 -6.64
CA ALA A 55 -2.56 19.52 -7.08
C ALA A 55 -2.74 18.56 -8.27
N GLN A 56 -1.80 18.55 -9.24
CA GLN A 56 -1.82 17.60 -10.34
C GLN A 56 -1.57 16.15 -9.89
N ARG A 57 -0.67 15.92 -8.91
CA ARG A 57 -0.45 14.56 -8.35
C ARG A 57 -1.72 13.99 -7.73
N LEU A 58 -2.49 14.83 -7.04
CA LEU A 58 -3.71 14.48 -6.33
C LEU A 58 -4.98 14.69 -7.16
N ASP A 59 -4.87 15.02 -8.45
CA ASP A 59 -6.00 15.09 -9.37
C ASP A 59 -6.47 13.67 -9.72
N PHE A 60 -7.27 13.10 -8.81
CA PHE A 60 -7.68 11.71 -8.90
C PHE A 60 -8.71 11.48 -10.00
N VAL A 61 -8.49 10.42 -10.78
CA VAL A 61 -9.45 9.91 -11.75
C VAL A 61 -9.90 8.52 -11.32
N THR A 62 -11.20 8.25 -11.40
CA THR A 62 -11.74 6.92 -11.12
C THR A 62 -11.81 6.12 -12.41
N THR A 63 -10.77 5.34 -12.70
CA THR A 63 -10.72 4.41 -13.85
C THR A 63 -10.77 2.93 -13.43
N GLY A 64 -10.79 2.66 -12.13
CA GLY A 64 -10.76 1.33 -11.54
C GLY A 64 -11.47 1.27 -10.17
N PRO A 65 -11.11 0.32 -9.29
CA PRO A 65 -11.80 0.09 -8.03
C PRO A 65 -11.62 1.21 -6.99
N LEU A 66 -10.64 2.10 -7.18
CA LEU A 66 -10.38 3.26 -6.34
C LEU A 66 -9.93 4.46 -7.19
N PRO A 67 -10.16 5.71 -6.74
CA PRO A 67 -9.60 6.90 -7.36
C PRO A 67 -8.07 6.85 -7.37
N TYR A 68 -7.46 7.28 -8.48
CA TYR A 68 -6.02 7.18 -8.69
C TYR A 68 -5.46 8.40 -9.40
N GLY A 69 -4.33 8.89 -8.91
CA GLY A 69 -3.63 10.08 -9.39
C GLY A 69 -2.28 9.70 -9.99
N LEU A 70 -1.28 10.56 -9.83
CA LEU A 70 0.06 10.26 -10.36
C LEU A 70 0.84 9.37 -9.39
N GLY A 71 0.62 8.06 -9.48
CA GLY A 71 1.33 7.03 -8.68
C GLY A 71 0.82 6.90 -7.23
N ILE A 72 -0.36 7.42 -6.94
CA ILE A 72 -0.94 7.46 -5.60
C ILE A 72 -2.47 7.34 -5.69
N GLY A 73 -3.06 6.55 -4.81
CA GLY A 73 -4.50 6.30 -4.74
C GLY A 73 -5.13 6.85 -3.47
N ASP A 74 -6.45 7.00 -3.51
CA ASP A 74 -7.26 7.39 -2.35
C ASP A 74 -8.08 6.21 -1.85
N LEU A 75 -7.80 5.76 -0.62
CA LEU A 75 -8.56 4.75 0.09
C LEU A 75 -9.43 5.40 1.18
N ASN A 76 -10.50 6.08 0.77
CA ASN A 76 -11.46 6.73 1.67
C ASN A 76 -10.80 7.76 2.63
N GLY A 77 -9.98 8.65 2.08
CA GLY A 77 -9.26 9.69 2.82
C GLY A 77 -7.90 9.25 3.35
N LEU A 78 -7.53 7.98 3.16
CA LEU A 78 -6.17 7.48 3.35
C LEU A 78 -5.49 7.42 1.98
N VAL A 79 -4.68 8.44 1.71
CA VAL A 79 -3.99 8.63 0.43
C VAL A 79 -2.63 7.94 0.48
N GLY A 80 -2.32 7.12 -0.51
CA GLY A 80 -1.08 6.34 -0.53
C GLY A 80 -1.05 5.26 -1.61
N HIS A 81 -0.33 4.16 -1.36
CA HIS A 81 -0.20 3.09 -2.35
C HIS A 81 0.14 1.74 -1.71
N ASN A 82 -0.27 0.65 -2.38
CA ASN A 82 0.14 -0.71 -2.03
C ASN A 82 1.39 -1.12 -2.84
N GLY A 83 2.25 -1.98 -2.27
CA GLY A 83 3.33 -2.64 -3.00
C GLY A 83 3.07 -4.13 -3.12
N HIS A 84 3.48 -4.71 -4.24
CA HIS A 84 3.39 -6.13 -4.50
C HIS A 84 4.57 -6.56 -5.36
N ILE A 85 5.45 -7.37 -4.79
CA ILE A 85 6.54 -8.04 -5.50
C ILE A 85 6.71 -9.45 -4.93
N SER A 86 7.43 -10.34 -5.63
CA SER A 86 7.69 -11.70 -5.17
C SER A 86 8.22 -11.72 -3.74
N GLY A 87 7.51 -12.37 -2.83
CA GLY A 87 7.82 -12.49 -1.41
C GLY A 87 7.36 -11.35 -0.51
N PHE A 88 6.90 -10.21 -1.06
CA PHE A 88 6.65 -9.02 -0.25
C PHE A 88 5.35 -8.32 -0.66
N GLN A 89 4.62 -7.85 0.35
CA GLN A 89 3.45 -7.01 0.15
C GLN A 89 3.53 -5.84 1.14
N THR A 90 3.19 -4.65 0.66
CA THR A 90 3.27 -3.44 1.49
C THR A 90 2.01 -2.61 1.32
N GLN A 91 1.68 -1.84 2.34
CA GLN A 91 0.65 -0.82 2.26
C GLN A 91 1.14 0.40 3.02
N THR A 92 1.09 1.55 2.37
CA THR A 92 1.41 2.82 3.00
C THR A 92 0.33 3.83 2.66
N ALA A 93 -0.22 4.52 3.66
CA ALA A 93 -1.22 5.56 3.45
C ALA A 93 -1.19 6.63 4.54
N VAL A 94 -1.58 7.84 4.18
CA VAL A 94 -1.61 9.02 5.03
C VAL A 94 -2.97 9.67 4.97
N ARG A 95 -3.49 10.09 6.12
CA ARG A 95 -4.66 10.95 6.22
C ARG A 95 -4.22 12.34 6.66
N GLN A 96 -4.29 13.29 5.75
CA GLN A 96 -3.79 14.65 6.00
C GLN A 96 -4.55 15.37 7.11
N ALA A 97 -5.87 15.16 7.18
CA ALA A 97 -6.75 15.87 8.10
C ALA A 97 -6.36 15.73 9.58
N ASP A 98 -5.72 14.63 9.97
CA ASP A 98 -5.24 14.41 11.34
C ASP A 98 -3.79 13.92 11.45
N GLY A 99 -3.07 13.87 10.32
CA GLY A 99 -1.68 13.45 10.27
C GLY A 99 -1.45 11.95 10.52
N THR A 100 -2.49 11.12 10.47
CA THR A 100 -2.35 9.66 10.63
C THR A 100 -1.53 9.08 9.49
N VAL A 101 -0.54 8.24 9.83
CA VAL A 101 0.29 7.49 8.88
C VAL A 101 0.18 6.01 9.20
N ILE A 102 -0.16 5.20 8.20
CA ILE A 102 -0.21 3.74 8.28
C ILE A 102 0.86 3.18 7.36
N VAL A 103 1.74 2.35 7.90
CA VAL A 103 2.73 1.58 7.14
C VAL A 103 2.64 0.12 7.58
N VAL A 104 2.45 -0.79 6.63
CA VAL A 104 2.44 -2.23 6.86
C VAL A 104 3.36 -2.90 5.85
N LEU A 105 4.27 -3.74 6.34
CA LEU A 105 5.20 -4.53 5.52
C LEU A 105 5.01 -6.01 5.87
N THR A 106 4.88 -6.86 4.87
CA THR A 106 4.81 -8.31 5.04
C THR A 106 5.81 -9.01 4.15
N ASN A 107 6.34 -10.13 4.64
CA ASN A 107 7.25 -11.04 3.95
C ASN A 107 6.52 -12.24 3.31
N ILE A 108 5.29 -11.99 2.87
CA ILE A 108 4.51 -12.91 2.06
C ILE A 108 3.67 -12.09 1.08
N THR A 109 3.67 -12.50 -0.19
CA THR A 109 2.96 -11.81 -1.27
C THR A 109 1.45 -11.92 -1.13
N GLN A 110 0.95 -13.13 -0.90
CA GLN A 110 -0.46 -13.43 -0.71
C GLN A 110 -0.60 -14.37 0.49
N ALA A 111 -1.54 -14.04 1.35
CA ALA A 111 -1.91 -14.89 2.47
C ALA A 111 -2.57 -16.18 1.98
N PRO A 112 -2.70 -17.20 2.84
CA PRO A 112 -3.41 -18.42 2.51
C PRO A 112 -4.82 -18.15 1.90
N ASP A 113 -5.61 -17.25 2.43
CA ASP A 113 -6.93 -16.92 1.85
C ASP A 113 -6.89 -16.14 0.50
N LEU A 114 -5.72 -16.07 -0.15
CA LEU A 114 -5.45 -15.33 -1.40
C LEU A 114 -5.54 -13.81 -1.26
N GLN A 115 -5.64 -13.31 -0.03
CA GLN A 115 -5.69 -11.88 0.23
C GLN A 115 -4.29 -11.26 0.23
N LEU A 116 -4.24 -9.95 0.00
CA LEU A 116 -3.03 -9.14 0.15
C LEU A 116 -2.89 -8.75 1.63
N PRO A 117 -1.97 -9.37 2.39
CA PRO A 117 -1.98 -9.31 3.85
C PRO A 117 -1.76 -7.90 4.41
N ALA A 118 -0.80 -7.13 3.90
CA ALA A 118 -0.54 -5.76 4.34
C ALA A 118 -1.73 -4.84 4.03
N SER A 119 -2.37 -4.98 2.88
CA SER A 119 -3.59 -4.23 2.54
C SER A 119 -4.75 -4.58 3.46
N MET A 120 -4.95 -5.86 3.79
CA MET A 120 -5.98 -6.29 4.74
C MET A 120 -5.71 -5.79 6.16
N ILE A 121 -4.48 -5.90 6.65
CA ILE A 121 -4.08 -5.38 7.95
C ILE A 121 -4.28 -3.86 8.00
N SER A 122 -3.88 -3.14 6.96
CA SER A 122 -4.09 -1.71 6.87
C SER A 122 -5.58 -1.36 6.87
N ALA A 123 -6.43 -2.10 6.17
CA ALA A 123 -7.87 -1.87 6.18
C ALA A 123 -8.47 -2.08 7.59
N LEU A 124 -8.02 -3.11 8.32
CA LEU A 124 -8.43 -3.36 9.70
C LEU A 124 -7.98 -2.22 10.63
N ILE A 125 -6.73 -1.76 10.51
CA ILE A 125 -6.21 -0.62 11.28
C ILE A 125 -7.03 0.64 10.96
N SER A 126 -7.24 0.92 9.67
CA SER A 126 -7.96 2.10 9.20
C SER A 126 -9.40 2.15 9.72
N GLY A 127 -10.09 1.00 9.74
CA GLY A 127 -11.45 0.89 10.27
C GLY A 127 -11.55 1.01 11.80
N ALA A 128 -10.44 0.79 12.51
CA ALA A 128 -10.38 0.93 13.97
C ALA A 128 -10.03 2.36 14.42
N ILE A 129 -9.43 3.17 13.54
CA ILE A 129 -9.11 4.57 13.84
C ILE A 129 -10.35 5.43 13.56
N PRO A 130 -10.74 6.35 14.47
CA PRO A 130 -11.84 7.26 14.23
C PRO A 130 -11.69 8.02 12.91
N ALA A 131 -12.81 8.34 12.25
CA ALA A 131 -12.79 9.29 11.15
C ALA A 131 -12.25 10.64 11.64
N SER A 132 -11.59 11.38 10.76
CA SER A 132 -11.11 12.72 11.11
C SER A 132 -12.28 13.61 11.55
N PRO A 133 -12.11 14.41 12.61
CA PRO A 133 -13.11 15.41 12.96
C PRO A 133 -13.23 16.42 11.81
N ASN A 134 -14.46 16.69 11.39
CA ASN A 134 -14.78 17.73 10.41
C ASN A 134 -14.40 19.13 10.92
#